data_AF-A0A2W4W7F4-F1
#
_entry.id   AF-A0A2W4W7F4-F1
#
_cell.length_a   1.000
_cell.length_b   1.000
_cell.length_c   1.000
_cell.angle_alpha   90.00
_cell.angle_beta   90.00
_cell.angle_gamma   90.00
#
_symmetry.space_group_name_H-M   'P 1'
#
loop_
_entity.id
_entity.type
_entity.pdbx_description
1 polymer ?
#
loop_
_entity_poly.entity_id
_entity_poly.type
_entity_poly.pdbx_seq_one_letter_code
_entity_poly.pdbx_strand_id
1 'polypeptide(L)'
;MQKLTLELPEPLFQQLTRIAEQTAQPLESLALQSITGNLPPSVENLPLEMQAELSKMQLLKINQLLEIAHSQVSDVHSDRHQYLLEKNQQSELSETEYQELQDLGKIVDRMMLTKAHAWAILRWRGWHPLY
;
A
#
# COMPACT_ATOMS: atom_id res chain seq x y z
N MET A 1 -3.54 25.25 -12.16
CA MET A 1 -2.33 24.49 -12.57
C MET A 1 -1.12 25.13 -11.92
N GLN A 2 -0.26 24.34 -11.27
CA GLN A 2 1.00 24.82 -10.68
C GLN A 2 2.16 24.42 -11.62
N LYS A 3 3.21 25.24 -11.70
CA LYS A 3 4.40 24.97 -12.51
C LYS A 3 5.60 24.73 -11.61
N LEU A 4 6.34 23.67 -11.88
CA LEU A 4 7.58 23.32 -11.21
C LEU A 4 8.72 23.39 -12.23
N THR A 5 9.74 24.21 -11.96
CA THR A 5 10.97 24.28 -12.76
C THR A 5 12.05 23.48 -12.04
N LEU A 6 12.67 22.53 -12.72
CA LEU A 6 13.71 21.65 -12.17
C LEU A 6 15.03 21.91 -12.89
N GLU A 7 16.11 22.05 -12.14
CA GLU A 7 17.46 21.96 -12.69
C GLU A 7 17.86 20.48 -12.72
N LEU A 8 18.01 19.93 -13.92
CA LEU A 8 18.37 18.53 -14.14
C LEU A 8 19.83 18.45 -14.60
N PRO A 9 20.58 17.42 -14.16
CA PRO A 9 21.88 17.13 -14.76
C PRO A 9 21.75 16.91 -16.27
N GLU A 10 22.64 17.51 -17.05
CA GLU A 10 22.67 17.39 -18.52
C GLU A 10 22.49 15.93 -19.02
N PRO A 11 23.16 14.92 -18.43
CA PRO A 11 22.98 13.53 -18.88
C PRO A 11 21.54 13.01 -18.72
N LEU A 12 20.85 13.41 -17.64
CA LEU A 12 19.47 12.99 -17.38
C LEU A 12 18.50 13.66 -18.35
N PHE A 13 18.68 14.96 -18.61
CA PHE A 13 17.86 15.68 -19.58
C PHE A 13 17.98 15.08 -20.98
N GLN A 14 19.21 14.81 -21.44
CA GLN A 14 19.46 14.18 -22.74
C GLN A 14 18.85 12.78 -22.84
N GLN A 15 18.92 11.98 -21.76
CA GLN A 15 18.30 10.66 -21.72
C GLN A 15 16.77 10.74 -21.85
N LEU A 16 16.12 11.66 -21.11
CA LEU A 16 14.67 11.85 -21.19
C LEU A 16 14.24 12.32 -22.58
N THR A 17 14.97 13.26 -23.19
CA THR A 17 14.70 13.75 -24.55
C THR A 17 14.79 12.62 -25.59
N ARG A 18 15.83 11.79 -25.51
CA ARG A 18 15.98 10.64 -26.41
C ARG A 18 14.79 9.67 -26.30
N ILE A 19 14.36 9.35 -25.08
CA ILE A 19 13.22 8.45 -24.86
C ILE A 19 11.94 9.09 -25.39
N ALA A 20 11.72 10.38 -25.14
CA ALA A 20 10.54 11.13 -25.61
C ALA A 20 10.43 11.11 -27.15
N GLU A 21 11.54 11.31 -27.86
CA GLU A 21 11.61 11.21 -29.33
C GLU A 21 11.31 9.79 -29.81
N GLN A 22 11.88 8.77 -29.15
CA GLN A 22 11.68 7.36 -29.50
C GLN A 22 10.25 6.88 -29.26
N THR A 23 9.59 7.36 -28.22
CA THR A 23 8.22 6.99 -27.86
C THR A 23 7.16 7.93 -28.47
N ALA A 24 7.60 8.97 -29.21
CA ALA A 24 6.75 10.04 -29.72
C ALA A 24 5.86 10.68 -28.62
N GLN A 25 6.37 10.76 -27.39
CA GLN A 25 5.68 11.37 -26.26
C GLN A 25 6.28 12.74 -25.94
N PRO A 26 5.48 13.73 -25.50
CA PRO A 26 6.01 14.98 -24.99
C PRO A 26 6.95 14.74 -23.80
N LEU A 27 8.09 15.43 -23.76
CA LEU A 27 9.07 15.35 -22.66
C LEU A 27 8.42 15.58 -21.29
N GLU A 28 7.50 16.55 -21.21
CA GLU A 28 6.72 16.84 -20.00
C GLU A 28 5.89 15.62 -19.56
N SER A 29 5.22 14.94 -20.49
CA SER A 29 4.41 13.76 -20.17
C SER A 29 5.30 12.63 -19.64
N LEU A 30 6.45 12.38 -20.26
CA LEU A 30 7.40 11.38 -19.82
C LEU A 30 7.98 11.70 -18.44
N ALA A 31 8.33 12.97 -18.19
CA ALA A 31 8.82 13.43 -16.89
C ALA A 31 7.75 13.27 -15.81
N LEU A 32 6.51 13.66 -16.08
CA LEU A 32 5.38 13.47 -15.18
C LEU A 32 5.14 11.99 -14.87
N GLN A 33 5.10 11.13 -15.90
CA GLN A 33 4.96 9.68 -15.71
C GLN A 33 6.08 9.11 -14.83
N SER A 34 7.32 9.55 -15.07
CA SER A 34 8.48 9.12 -14.29
C SER A 34 8.41 9.58 -12.84
N ILE A 35 7.94 10.82 -12.59
CA ILE A 35 7.73 11.34 -11.23
C ILE A 35 6.61 10.56 -10.56
N THR A 36 5.43 10.50 -11.18
CA THR A 36 4.24 9.82 -10.64
C THR A 36 4.52 8.35 -10.32
N GLY A 37 5.23 7.63 -11.20
CA GLY A 37 5.60 6.24 -10.99
C GLY A 37 6.58 6.02 -9.83
N ASN A 38 7.30 7.06 -9.41
CA ASN A 38 8.27 7.01 -8.31
C ASN A 38 7.79 7.75 -7.04
N LEU A 39 6.53 8.19 -6.98
CA LEU A 39 5.97 8.73 -5.75
C LEU A 39 5.74 7.61 -4.72
N PRO A 40 5.88 7.90 -3.42
CA PRO A 40 5.52 6.95 -2.38
C PRO A 40 4.03 6.60 -2.47
N PRO A 41 3.62 5.41 -1.99
CA PRO A 41 2.22 5.02 -1.98
C PRO A 41 1.38 6.04 -1.21
N SER A 42 0.36 6.59 -1.88
CA SER A 42 -0.56 7.55 -1.27
C SER A 42 -1.46 6.88 -0.24
N VAL A 43 -1.80 7.62 0.81
CA VAL A 43 -2.78 7.22 1.83
C VAL A 43 -4.15 7.87 1.61
N GLU A 44 -4.30 8.76 0.61
CA GLU A 44 -5.50 9.58 0.43
C GLU A 44 -6.77 8.75 0.17
N ASN A 45 -6.61 7.58 -0.47
CA ASN A 45 -7.71 6.65 -0.77
C ASN A 45 -7.96 5.61 0.34
N LEU A 46 -7.27 5.71 1.49
CA LEU A 46 -7.40 4.77 2.60
C LEU A 46 -8.38 5.31 3.66
N PRO A 47 -8.94 4.43 4.52
CA PRO A 47 -9.84 4.87 5.58
C PRO A 47 -9.20 5.94 6.47
N LEU A 48 -9.95 7.02 6.77
CA LEU A 48 -9.44 8.21 7.48
C LEU A 48 -8.77 7.86 8.80
N GLU A 49 -9.34 6.90 9.53
CA GLU A 49 -8.84 6.38 10.79
C GLU A 49 -7.45 5.73 10.68
N MET A 50 -7.09 5.23 9.49
CA MET A 50 -5.79 4.59 9.22
C MET A 50 -4.78 5.53 8.56
N GLN A 51 -5.22 6.59 7.87
CA GLN A 51 -4.31 7.47 7.11
C GLN A 51 -3.16 8.00 7.96
N ALA A 52 -3.45 8.43 9.19
CA ALA A 52 -2.44 8.97 10.11
C ALA A 52 -1.42 7.92 10.57
N GLU A 53 -1.83 6.66 10.72
CA GLU A 53 -0.96 5.55 11.09
C GLU A 53 -0.08 5.15 9.89
N LEU A 54 -0.71 4.93 8.73
CA LEU A 54 -0.03 4.48 7.52
C LEU A 54 0.96 5.52 6.98
N SER A 55 0.65 6.81 7.09
CA SER A 55 1.58 7.89 6.72
C SER A 55 2.90 7.81 7.49
N LYS A 56 2.85 7.44 8.77
CA LYS A 56 4.05 7.29 9.60
C LYS A 56 4.91 6.10 9.16
N MET A 57 4.32 5.10 8.51
CA MET A 57 5.06 3.94 8.01
C MET A 57 6.11 4.33 6.97
N GLN A 58 5.89 5.43 6.23
CA GLN A 58 6.87 5.96 5.28
C GLN A 58 8.19 6.37 5.94
N LEU A 59 8.22 6.55 7.27
CA LEU A 59 9.41 6.90 8.06
C LEU A 59 10.10 5.67 8.69
N LEU A 60 9.48 4.49 8.64
CA LEU A 60 10.02 3.27 9.24
C LEU A 60 11.23 2.74 8.46
N LYS A 61 12.10 1.99 9.13
CA LYS A 61 13.22 1.28 8.48
C LYS A 61 12.73 0.02 7.74
N ILE A 62 13.54 -0.48 6.79
CA ILE A 62 13.23 -1.68 6.00
C ILE A 62 12.89 -2.89 6.89
N ASN A 63 13.67 -3.14 7.94
CA ASN A 63 13.44 -4.26 8.87
C ASN A 63 12.10 -4.14 9.61
N GLN A 64 11.71 -2.94 10.03
CA GLN A 64 10.41 -2.71 10.68
C GLN A 64 9.24 -2.90 9.70
N LEU A 65 9.42 -2.43 8.45
CA LEU A 65 8.43 -2.67 7.39
C LEU A 65 8.29 -4.15 7.06
N LEU A 66 9.38 -4.92 7.08
CA LEU A 66 9.35 -6.37 6.86
C LEU A 66 8.64 -7.10 8.01
N GLU A 67 8.88 -6.71 9.26
CA GLU A 67 8.15 -7.26 10.42
C GLU A 67 6.64 -7.05 10.28
N ILE A 68 6.23 -5.84 9.89
CA ILE A 68 4.83 -5.53 9.62
C ILE A 68 4.31 -6.33 8.43
N ALA A 69 5.04 -6.38 7.31
CA ALA A 69 4.64 -7.07 6.09
C ALA A 69 4.48 -8.58 6.28
N HIS A 70 5.27 -9.19 7.18
CA HIS A 70 5.22 -10.61 7.52
C HIS A 70 4.33 -10.93 8.74
N SER A 71 3.74 -9.93 9.40
CA SER A 71 2.85 -10.14 10.53
C SER A 71 1.68 -11.08 10.17
N GLN A 72 1.30 -11.95 11.11
CA GLN A 72 0.18 -12.89 10.97
C GLN A 72 -0.93 -12.54 11.96
N VAL A 73 -2.17 -12.84 11.57
CA VAL A 73 -3.30 -12.79 12.48
C VAL A 73 -3.07 -13.95 13.45
N SER A 74 -3.24 -13.76 14.75
CA SER A 74 -3.07 -14.89 15.67
C SER A 74 -4.00 -16.03 15.24
N ASP A 75 -3.51 -17.27 15.30
CA ASP A 75 -4.26 -18.45 14.86
C ASP A 75 -5.65 -18.51 15.53
N VAL A 76 -5.74 -18.06 16.78
CA VAL A 76 -6.98 -17.98 17.57
C VAL A 76 -8.04 -17.07 16.95
N HIS A 77 -7.65 -15.91 16.41
CA HIS A 77 -8.58 -15.01 15.73
C HIS A 77 -9.00 -15.54 14.36
N SER A 78 -8.10 -16.25 13.66
CA SER A 78 -8.39 -16.85 12.36
C SER A 78 -9.40 -18.00 12.48
N ASP A 79 -9.23 -18.90 13.44
CA ASP A 79 -10.13 -20.02 13.68
C ASP A 79 -11.53 -19.56 14.12
N ARG A 80 -11.59 -18.56 15.01
CA ARG A 80 -12.86 -17.98 15.48
C ARG A 80 -13.60 -17.27 14.35
N HIS A 81 -12.89 -16.51 13.53
CA HIS A 81 -13.46 -15.83 12.37
C HIS A 81 -14.00 -16.85 11.34
N GLN A 82 -13.25 -17.91 11.05
CA GLN A 82 -13.68 -19.01 10.17
C GLN A 82 -14.95 -19.68 10.69
N TYR A 83 -14.99 -20.02 11.99
CA TYR A 83 -16.17 -20.61 12.64
C TYR A 83 -17.41 -19.71 12.52
N LEU A 84 -17.27 -18.41 12.77
CA LEU A 84 -18.39 -17.47 12.69
C LEU A 84 -18.86 -17.24 11.24
N LEU A 85 -17.95 -17.29 10.25
CA LEU A 85 -18.30 -17.24 8.83
C LEU A 85 -19.11 -18.47 8.40
N GLU A 86 -18.70 -19.67 8.82
CA GLU A 86 -19.42 -20.91 8.52
C GLU A 86 -20.83 -20.88 9.13
N LYS A 87 -20.96 -20.40 10.37
CA LYS A 87 -22.25 -20.22 11.04
C LYS A 87 -23.11 -19.12 10.39
N ASN A 88 -22.50 -18.06 9.86
CA ASN A 88 -23.19 -17.02 9.09
C ASN A 88 -23.86 -17.60 7.84
N GLN A 89 -23.13 -18.44 7.09
CA GLN A 89 -23.66 -19.08 5.88
C GLN A 89 -24.87 -19.97 6.16
N GLN A 90 -24.94 -20.54 7.37
CA GLN A 90 -26.06 -21.36 7.83
C GLN A 90 -27.22 -20.53 8.39
N SER A 91 -27.10 -19.20 8.46
CA SER A 91 -28.09 -18.27 9.07
C SER A 91 -28.35 -18.54 10.55
N GLU A 92 -27.37 -19.09 11.27
CA GLU A 92 -27.49 -19.49 12.68
C GLU A 92 -26.82 -18.51 13.66
N LEU A 93 -26.38 -17.35 13.18
CA LEU A 93 -25.72 -16.35 14.03
C LEU A 93 -26.71 -15.67 14.96
N SER A 94 -26.35 -15.61 16.24
CA SER A 94 -26.98 -14.68 17.17
C SER A 94 -26.55 -13.24 16.87
N GLU A 95 -27.31 -12.27 17.38
CA GLU A 95 -26.97 -10.84 17.27
C GLU A 95 -25.60 -10.51 17.89
N THR A 96 -25.24 -11.19 18.99
CA THR A 96 -23.92 -11.05 19.63
C THR A 96 -22.79 -11.61 18.80
N GLU A 97 -23.00 -12.77 18.16
CA GLU A 97 -22.01 -13.40 17.29
C GLU A 97 -21.84 -12.65 15.96
N TYR A 98 -22.92 -12.02 15.47
CA TYR A 98 -22.86 -11.15 14.30
C TYR A 98 -22.00 -9.91 14.56
N GLN A 99 -22.16 -9.28 15.74
CA GLN A 99 -21.31 -8.17 16.15
C GLN A 99 -19.84 -8.61 16.30
N GLU A 100 -19.60 -9.79 16.90
CA GLU A 100 -18.26 -10.38 17.02
C GLU A 100 -17.61 -10.61 15.64
N LEU A 101 -18.37 -11.14 14.68
CA LEU A 101 -17.89 -11.35 13.31
C LEU A 101 -17.51 -10.03 12.62
N GLN A 102 -18.32 -8.98 12.76
CA GLN A 102 -17.99 -7.67 12.19
C GLN A 102 -16.71 -7.08 12.77
N ASP A 103 -16.53 -7.20 14.09
CA ASP A 103 -15.38 -6.64 14.77
C ASP A 103 -14.09 -7.42 14.42
N LEU A 104 -14.18 -8.75 14.30
CA LEU A 104 -13.08 -9.57 13.77
C LEU A 104 -12.75 -9.21 12.32
N GLY A 105 -13.75 -9.00 11.47
CA GLY A 105 -13.56 -8.56 10.08
C GLY A 105 -12.77 -7.26 9.99
N LYS A 106 -13.14 -6.24 10.78
CA LYS A 106 -12.41 -4.96 10.83
C LYS A 106 -10.95 -5.13 11.25
N ILE A 107 -10.66 -6.03 12.19
CA ILE A 107 -9.29 -6.33 12.63
C ILE A 107 -8.48 -6.94 11.49
N VAL A 108 -9.06 -7.93 10.79
CA VAL A 108 -8.42 -8.59 9.64
C VAL A 108 -8.18 -7.59 8.51
N ASP A 109 -9.17 -6.79 8.14
CA ASP A 109 -9.07 -5.78 7.08
C ASP A 109 -8.00 -4.73 7.38
N ARG A 110 -8.00 -4.19 8.61
CA ARG A 110 -6.97 -3.24 9.05
C ARG A 110 -5.59 -3.86 8.92
N MET A 111 -5.41 -5.10 9.35
CA MET A 111 -4.10 -5.77 9.30
C MET A 111 -3.67 -6.03 7.85
N MET A 112 -4.58 -6.47 6.97
CA MET A 112 -4.28 -6.65 5.54
C MET A 112 -3.88 -5.33 4.87
N LEU A 113 -4.59 -4.24 5.13
CA LEU A 113 -4.27 -2.92 4.60
C LEU A 113 -2.89 -2.45 5.05
N THR A 114 -2.57 -2.59 6.34
CA THR A 114 -1.24 -2.24 6.88
C THR A 114 -0.14 -3.08 6.23
N LYS A 115 -0.35 -4.39 6.04
CA LYS A 115 0.59 -5.27 5.34
C LYS A 115 0.79 -4.87 3.88
N ALA A 116 -0.30 -4.63 3.15
CA ALA A 116 -0.25 -4.21 1.76
C ALA A 116 0.50 -2.87 1.62
N HIS A 117 0.26 -1.93 2.53
CA HIS A 117 0.96 -0.66 2.55
C HIS A 117 2.46 -0.82 2.86
N ALA A 118 2.83 -1.67 3.81
CA ALA A 118 4.23 -2.00 4.09
C ALA A 118 4.94 -2.56 2.85
N TRP A 119 4.29 -3.51 2.15
CA TRP A 119 4.81 -4.06 0.89
C TRP A 119 4.97 -2.99 -0.20
N ALA A 120 4.00 -2.08 -0.33
CA ALA A 120 4.06 -0.99 -1.29
C ALA A 120 5.24 -0.04 -1.01
N ILE A 121 5.48 0.31 0.26
CA ILE A 121 6.63 1.15 0.67
C ILE A 121 7.94 0.41 0.38
N LEU A 122 8.04 -0.88 0.72
CA LEU A 122 9.23 -1.70 0.45
C LEU A 122 9.56 -1.72 -1.03
N ARG A 123 8.56 -1.99 -1.89
CA ARG A 123 8.72 -1.98 -3.35
C ARG A 123 9.15 -0.61 -3.87
N TRP A 124 8.53 0.48 -3.38
CA TRP A 124 8.90 1.85 -3.73
C TRP A 124 10.35 2.17 -3.38
N ARG A 125 10.88 1.62 -2.29
CA ARG A 125 12.29 1.76 -1.88
C ARG A 125 13.25 0.83 -2.63
N GLY A 126 12.78 0.11 -3.66
CA GLY A 126 13.61 -0.82 -4.43
C GLY A 126 13.92 -2.13 -3.70
N TRP A 127 13.18 -2.46 -2.63
CA TRP A 127 13.29 -3.78 -2.02
C TRP A 127 12.55 -4.81 -2.88
N HIS A 128 13.25 -5.86 -3.25
CA HIS A 128 12.70 -7.03 -3.94
C HIS A 128 12.93 -8.26 -3.05
N PRO A 129 11.95 -9.15 -2.90
CA PRO A 129 12.18 -10.43 -2.24
C PRO A 129 13.18 -11.20 -3.08
N LEU A 130 14.34 -11.54 -2.50
CA LEU A 130 15.24 -12.51 -3.09
C LEU A 130 14.49 -13.85 -3.07
N TYR A 131 14.12 -14.33 -4.26
CA TYR A 131 13.53 -15.65 -4.46
C TYR A 131 14.57 -16.75 -4.25
#